data_AF-A0A3C2BTQ7-F1
#
_entry.id   AF-A0A3C2BTQ7-F1
#
_cell.length_a   1.000
_cell.length_b   1.000
_cell.length_c   1.000
_cell.angle_alpha   90.00
_cell.angle_beta   90.00
_cell.angle_gamma   90.00
#
_symmetry.space_group_name_H-M   'P 1'
#
loop_
_entity.id
_entity.type
_entity.pdbx_description
1 polymer ?
#
loop_
_entity_poly.entity_id
_entity_poly.type
_entity_poly.pdbx_seq_one_letter_code
_entity_poly.pdbx_strand_id
1 'polypeptide(L)'
;IAGQRAQVAKASRIWVEGKHDAELVEKVWGDDLRVEGIVVEPLHGIDDLAGAVAAFGPGPGRRLGVLVDHLVPDSKESRIAAAVMSSPGAA
;
A
#
# COMPACT_ATOMS: atom_id res chain seq x y z
N ILE A 1 -4.00 13.36 22.00
CA ILE A 1 -4.43 13.89 20.69
C ILE A 1 -5.51 14.94 20.94
N ALA A 2 -5.22 16.23 20.89
CA ALA A 2 -6.22 17.29 21.05
C ALA A 2 -5.89 18.43 20.07
N GLY A 3 -6.84 18.75 19.18
CA GLY A 3 -6.75 19.89 18.24
C GLY A 3 -6.60 19.56 16.75
N GLN A 4 -6.49 18.29 16.35
CA GLN A 4 -6.43 17.95 14.93
C GLN A 4 -7.83 17.79 14.33
N ARG A 5 -8.07 18.53 13.24
CA ARG A 5 -9.31 18.49 12.48
C ARG A 5 -9.33 17.20 11.65
N ALA A 6 -10.46 16.49 11.64
CA ALA A 6 -10.63 15.32 10.79
C ALA A 6 -10.33 15.67 9.33
N GLN A 7 -9.48 14.88 8.69
CA GLN A 7 -9.12 15.04 7.27
C GLN A 7 -9.82 13.97 6.44
N VAL A 8 -10.17 14.34 5.20
CA VAL A 8 -10.60 13.35 4.19
C VAL A 8 -9.38 12.55 3.77
N ALA A 9 -9.56 11.25 3.56
CA ALA A 9 -8.50 10.41 3.03
C ALA A 9 -7.95 11.03 1.72
N LYS A 10 -6.63 11.24 1.66
CA LYS A 10 -5.91 11.62 0.44
C LYS A 10 -6.10 10.57 -0.63
N ALA A 11 -5.75 10.85 -1.87
CA ALA A 11 -5.83 9.85 -2.93
C ALA A 11 -4.82 8.70 -2.74
N SER A 12 -3.78 8.90 -1.93
CA SER A 12 -2.72 7.93 -1.67
C SER A 12 -3.17 6.75 -0.78
N ARG A 13 -2.61 5.57 -1.02
CA ARG A 13 -2.94 4.33 -0.32
C ARG A 13 -1.70 3.52 0.04
N ILE A 14 -1.85 2.66 1.04
CA ILE A 14 -0.94 1.57 1.32
C ILE A 14 -1.75 0.27 1.17
N TRP A 15 -1.28 -0.65 0.35
CA TRP A 15 -1.83 -2.00 0.24
C TRP A 15 -0.96 -2.98 1.00
N VAL A 16 -1.60 -3.90 1.69
CA VAL A 16 -0.93 -4.99 2.42
C VAL A 16 -1.49 -6.32 1.99
N GLU A 17 -0.70 -7.38 2.02
CA GLU A 17 -1.17 -8.71 1.56
C GLU A 17 -2.27 -9.30 2.43
N GLY A 18 -2.18 -9.12 3.75
CA GLY A 18 -3.11 -9.73 4.70
C GLY A 18 -3.68 -8.77 5.75
N LYS A 19 -4.77 -9.20 6.38
CA LYS A 19 -5.39 -8.46 7.49
C LYS A 19 -4.43 -8.29 8.68
N HIS A 20 -3.58 -9.28 8.93
CA HIS A 20 -2.62 -9.23 10.03
C HIS A 20 -1.62 -8.08 9.85
N ASP A 21 -1.13 -7.86 8.63
CA ASP A 21 -0.24 -6.75 8.30
C ASP A 21 -0.95 -5.40 8.45
N ALA A 22 -2.23 -5.33 8.04
CA ALA A 22 -3.04 -4.13 8.22
C ALA A 22 -3.19 -3.78 9.71
N GLU A 23 -3.44 -4.80 10.55
CA GLU A 23 -3.54 -4.65 12.01
C GLU A 23 -2.20 -4.21 12.62
N LEU A 24 -1.08 -4.73 12.13
CA LEU A 24 0.24 -4.33 12.58
C LEU A 24 0.55 -2.88 12.20
N VAL A 25 0.25 -2.47 10.96
CA VAL A 25 0.46 -1.10 10.50
C VAL A 25 -0.41 -0.12 11.28
N GLU A 26 -1.69 -0.43 11.51
CA GLU A 26 -2.57 0.42 12.33
C GLU A 26 -2.04 0.55 13.75
N LYS A 27 -1.56 -0.54 14.35
CA LYS A 27 -1.04 -0.54 15.73
C LYS A 27 0.20 0.35 15.89
N VAL A 28 1.07 0.41 14.88
CA VAL A 28 2.36 1.11 14.99
C VAL A 28 2.30 2.53 14.42
N TRP A 29 1.54 2.75 13.34
CA TRP A 29 1.52 4.02 12.59
C TRP A 29 0.12 4.58 12.34
N GLY A 30 -0.95 3.97 12.85
CA GLY A 30 -2.33 4.37 12.54
C GLY A 30 -2.63 5.83 12.84
N ASP A 31 -2.06 6.39 13.91
CA ASP A 31 -2.22 7.80 14.25
C ASP A 31 -1.59 8.71 13.19
N ASP A 32 -0.32 8.47 12.81
CA ASP A 32 0.39 9.26 11.80
C ASP A 32 -0.28 9.17 10.43
N LEU A 33 -0.68 7.97 10.00
CA LEU A 33 -1.35 7.76 8.72
C LEU A 33 -2.71 8.47 8.67
N ARG A 34 -3.42 8.56 9.79
CA ARG A 34 -4.67 9.30 9.91
C ARG A 34 -4.48 10.81 9.82
N VAL A 35 -3.39 11.34 10.40
CA VAL A 35 -3.00 12.76 10.20
C VAL A 35 -2.72 13.03 8.73
N GLU A 36 -2.03 12.09 8.07
CA GLU A 36 -1.67 12.20 6.66
C GLU A 36 -2.81 11.85 5.70
N GLY A 37 -3.95 11.36 6.20
CA GLY A 37 -5.08 10.91 5.39
C GLY A 37 -4.75 9.71 4.50
N ILE A 38 -3.79 8.87 4.87
CA ILE A 38 -3.41 7.66 4.11
C ILE A 38 -4.18 6.47 4.66
N VAL A 39 -4.78 5.69 3.76
CA VAL A 39 -5.55 4.49 4.12
C VAL A 39 -4.71 3.24 3.84
N VAL A 40 -4.76 2.29 4.76
CA VAL A 40 -4.18 0.95 4.61
C VAL A 40 -5.29 -0.03 4.24
N GLU A 41 -5.15 -0.74 3.12
CA GLU A 41 -6.16 -1.67 2.61
C GLU A 41 -5.54 -3.07 2.44
N PRO A 42 -6.13 -4.12 3.04
CA PRO A 42 -5.69 -5.48 2.78
C PRO A 42 -6.14 -5.91 1.38
N LEU A 43 -5.23 -6.53 0.65
CA LEU A 43 -5.51 -7.27 -0.57
C LEU A 43 -6.00 -8.68 -0.21
N HIS A 44 -6.64 -9.35 -1.16
CA HIS A 44 -7.06 -10.75 -1.02
C HIS A 44 -6.07 -11.67 -1.78
N GLY A 45 -4.77 -11.38 -1.66
CA GLY A 45 -3.69 -11.92 -2.49
C GLY A 45 -3.18 -10.94 -3.56
N ILE A 46 -2.00 -11.23 -4.12
CA ILE A 46 -1.25 -10.33 -5.02
C ILE A 46 -1.17 -10.82 -6.48
N ASP A 47 -1.96 -11.82 -6.83
CA ASP A 47 -1.85 -12.53 -8.12
C ASP A 47 -2.00 -11.60 -9.33
N ASP A 48 -2.84 -10.57 -9.22
CA ASP A 48 -3.02 -9.52 -10.22
C ASP A 48 -2.62 -8.13 -9.66
N LEU A 49 -1.53 -8.08 -8.89
CA LEU A 49 -1.06 -6.80 -8.34
C LEU A 49 -0.74 -5.79 -9.45
N ALA A 50 -0.18 -6.24 -10.58
CA ALA A 50 0.11 -5.37 -11.71
C ALA A 50 -1.16 -4.74 -12.32
N GLY A 51 -2.22 -5.54 -12.52
CA GLY A 51 -3.51 -5.04 -12.98
C GLY A 51 -4.14 -4.07 -11.98
N ALA A 52 -4.09 -4.39 -10.69
CA ALA A 52 -4.56 -3.52 -9.63
C ALA A 52 -3.81 -2.18 -9.58
N VAL A 53 -2.47 -2.20 -9.69
CA VAL A 53 -1.63 -0.99 -9.73
C VAL A 53 -1.96 -0.16 -10.97
N ALA A 54 -2.10 -0.78 -12.14
CA ALA A 54 -2.47 -0.07 -13.37
C ALA A 54 -3.87 0.57 -13.26
N ALA A 55 -4.85 -0.16 -12.71
CA ALA A 55 -6.20 0.35 -12.48
C ALA A 55 -6.23 1.45 -11.43
N PHE A 56 -5.40 1.35 -10.39
CA PHE A 56 -5.22 2.45 -9.45
C PHE A 56 -4.65 3.64 -10.20
N GLY A 57 -3.50 3.54 -10.88
CA GLY A 57 -2.85 4.65 -11.57
C GLY A 57 -2.12 5.60 -10.61
N PRO A 58 -1.00 5.17 -10.01
CA PRO A 58 -0.17 6.01 -9.16
C PRO A 58 0.41 7.20 -9.94
N GLY A 59 0.59 8.33 -9.27
CA GLY A 59 1.15 9.54 -9.88
C GLY A 59 1.46 10.63 -8.86
N PRO A 60 1.88 11.83 -9.31
CA PRO A 60 2.13 12.96 -8.44
C PRO A 60 0.90 13.28 -7.57
N GLY A 61 1.07 13.28 -6.24
CA GLY A 61 -0.02 13.52 -5.28
C GLY A 61 -0.97 12.34 -5.05
N ARG A 62 -0.75 11.21 -5.72
CA ARG A 62 -1.54 9.97 -5.58
C ARG A 62 -0.61 8.76 -5.56
N ARG A 63 0.03 8.55 -4.41
CA ARG A 63 1.06 7.53 -4.23
C ARG A 63 0.42 6.21 -3.77
N LEU A 64 1.04 5.11 -4.16
CA LEU A 64 0.69 3.78 -3.70
C LEU A 64 1.93 3.14 -3.08
N GLY A 65 1.83 2.74 -1.81
CA GLY A 65 2.77 1.81 -1.19
C GLY A 65 2.19 0.40 -1.22
N VAL A 66 3.02 -0.61 -1.44
CA VAL A 66 2.61 -2.02 -1.35
C VAL A 66 3.57 -2.73 -0.40
N LEU A 67 3.03 -3.36 0.63
CA LEU A 67 3.78 -4.21 1.56
C LEU A 67 3.31 -5.64 1.35
N VAL A 68 4.25 -6.49 0.96
CA VAL A 68 4.06 -7.92 0.75
C VAL A 68 4.96 -8.67 1.71
N ASP A 69 4.46 -9.75 2.28
CA ASP A 69 5.24 -10.55 3.20
C ASP A 69 6.21 -11.45 2.40
N HIS A 70 7.33 -11.82 3.00
CA HIS A 70 8.28 -12.81 2.47
C HIS A 70 8.76 -12.62 1.01
N LEU A 71 9.49 -11.51 0.75
CA LEU A 71 10.30 -11.37 -0.47
C LEU A 71 11.52 -12.32 -0.44
N VAL A 72 11.26 -13.62 -0.66
CA VAL A 72 12.29 -14.65 -0.80
C VAL A 72 12.73 -14.70 -2.26
N PRO A 73 14.05 -14.76 -2.56
CA PRO A 73 14.53 -14.88 -3.94
C PRO A 73 13.85 -16.03 -4.70
N ASP A 74 13.55 -15.79 -5.99
CA ASP A 74 12.89 -16.72 -6.90
C ASP A 74 11.46 -17.17 -6.53
N SER A 75 10.86 -16.57 -5.48
CA SER A 75 9.46 -16.79 -5.14
C SER A 75 8.50 -16.15 -6.15
N LYS A 76 7.22 -16.52 -6.06
CA LYS A 76 6.16 -15.93 -6.87
C LYS A 76 6.01 -14.44 -6.56
N GLU A 77 6.07 -14.11 -5.28
CA GLU A 77 5.93 -12.78 -4.71
C GLU A 77 7.06 -11.86 -5.20
N SER A 78 8.31 -12.35 -5.18
CA SER A 78 9.46 -11.61 -5.72
C SER A 78 9.33 -11.32 -7.22
N ARG A 79 8.81 -12.27 -8.02
CA ARG A 79 8.53 -12.03 -9.44
C ARG A 79 7.44 -10.99 -9.66
N ILE A 80 6.37 -11.03 -8.87
CA ILE A 80 5.26 -10.08 -8.95
C ILE A 80 5.72 -8.67 -8.56
N ALA A 81 6.47 -8.54 -7.46
CA ALA A 81 7.03 -7.26 -7.02
C ALA A 81 7.96 -6.66 -8.08
N ALA A 82 8.85 -7.46 -8.68
CA ALA A 82 9.74 -7.00 -9.74
C ALA A 82 8.97 -6.50 -10.98
N ALA A 83 7.89 -7.19 -11.37
CA ALA A 83 7.04 -6.76 -12.48
C ALA A 83 6.40 -5.39 -12.19
N VAL A 84 5.87 -5.17 -10.98
CA VAL A 84 5.30 -3.88 -10.57
C VAL A 84 6.36 -2.78 -10.55
N MET A 85 7.56 -3.06 -10.05
CA MET A 85 8.65 -2.08 -10.02
C MET A 85 9.12 -1.64 -11.41
N SER A 86 8.87 -2.44 -12.46
CA SER A 86 9.14 -2.04 -13.84
C SER A 86 8.09 -1.09 -14.44
N SER A 87 7.00 -0.82 -13.72
CA SER A 87 5.88 -0.01 -14.21
C SER A 87 6.10 1.51 -14.03
N PRO A 88 5.54 2.36 -14.91
CA PRO A 88 5.62 3.81 -14.76
C PRO A 88 5.06 4.29 -13.42
N GLY A 89 5.84 5.07 -12.67
CA GLY A 89 5.44 5.61 -11.36
C GLY A 89 5.87 4.77 -10.16
N ALA A 90 6.49 3.61 -10.36
CA ALA A 90 7.23 2.91 -9.33
C ALA A 90 8.52 3.68 -8.96
N ALA A 91 8.84 3.74 -7.66
CA ALA A 91 10.01 4.43 -7.12
C ALA A 91 10.59 3.62 -5.95
#